data_AF-A0A7X9UI67-F1
#
_entry.id   AF-A0A7X9UI67-F1
#
_cell.length_a   1.000
_cell.length_b   1.000
_cell.length_c   1.000
_cell.angle_alpha   90.00
_cell.angle_beta   90.00
_cell.angle_gamma   90.00
#
_symmetry.space_group_name_H-M   'P 1'
#
loop_
_entity.id
_entity.type
_entity.pdbx_description
1 polymer ?
#
loop_
_entity_poly.entity_id
_entity_poly.type
_entity_poly.pdbx_seq_one_letter_code
_entity_poly.pdbx_strand_id
1 'polypeptide(L)'
;MVLLIIIIIIVVLFFPMAGLLAAGGIWAILSTIIPYVLVAILFLFLFVKIINYQENRTINKQIELQKYNYKMGIVTEDQFKEIVRNYEIHHTLCIVPFETLSDAQKKTALIRMIKKYPSRRFPREEEKYLNKSRP
;
A
#
# COMPACT_ATOMS: atom_id res chain seq x y z
N MET A 1 -3.88 -74.12 -30.15
CA MET A 1 -2.77 -73.23 -30.56
C MET A 1 -3.23 -72.09 -31.47
N VAL A 2 -3.97 -72.35 -32.56
CA VAL A 2 -4.45 -71.30 -33.48
C VAL A 2 -5.31 -70.24 -32.77
N LEU A 3 -6.25 -70.65 -31.90
CA LEU A 3 -7.10 -69.72 -31.15
C LEU A 3 -6.29 -68.76 -30.25
N LEU A 4 -5.21 -69.26 -29.63
CA LEU A 4 -4.34 -68.46 -28.76
C LEU A 4 -3.61 -67.37 -29.57
N ILE A 5 -3.16 -67.69 -30.78
CA ILE A 5 -2.50 -66.74 -31.68
C ILE A 5 -3.48 -65.64 -32.11
N ILE A 6 -4.73 -65.99 -32.43
CA ILE A 6 -5.76 -65.01 -32.79
C ILE A 6 -6.04 -64.04 -31.64
N ILE A 7 -6.14 -64.54 -30.41
CA ILE A 7 -6.33 -63.69 -29.22
C ILE A 7 -5.13 -62.75 -29.02
N ILE A 8 -3.90 -63.23 -29.17
CA ILE A 8 -2.69 -62.40 -29.04
C ILE A 8 -2.68 -61.29 -30.11
N ILE A 9 -3.03 -61.61 -31.36
CA ILE A 9 -3.10 -60.60 -32.44
C ILE A 9 -4.14 -59.54 -32.12
N ILE A 10 -5.33 -59.92 -31.65
CA ILE A 10 -6.38 -58.96 -31.25
C ILE A 10 -5.89 -58.08 -30.10
N VAL A 11 -5.29 -58.65 -29.05
CA VAL A 11 -4.77 -57.88 -27.91
C VAL A 11 -3.68 -56.89 -28.36
N VAL A 12 -2.75 -57.32 -29.20
CA VAL A 12 -1.67 -56.47 -29.73
C VAL A 12 -2.19 -55.37 -30.64
N LEU A 13 -3.26 -55.61 -31.41
CA LEU A 13 -3.88 -54.60 -32.28
C LEU A 13 -4.71 -53.57 -31.50
N PHE A 14 -5.40 -53.98 -30.44
CA PHE A 14 -6.28 -53.08 -29.67
C PHE A 14 -5.57 -52.28 -28.57
N PHE A 15 -4.46 -52.77 -28.02
CA PHE A 15 -3.68 -52.09 -26.98
C PHE A 15 -3.12 -50.70 -27.40
N PRO A 16 -2.50 -50.51 -28.59
CA PRO A 16 -2.02 -49.21 -29.03
C PRO A 16 -3.16 -48.24 -29.37
N MET A 17 -4.31 -48.74 -29.82
CA MET A 17 -5.50 -47.93 -30.12
C MET A 17 -6.09 -47.29 -28.86
N ALA A 18 -6.11 -48.03 -27.75
CA ALA A 18 -6.53 -47.50 -26.45
C ALA A 18 -5.56 -46.42 -25.92
N GLY A 19 -4.25 -46.60 -26.12
CA GLY A 19 -3.23 -45.61 -25.79
C GLY A 19 -3.35 -44.31 -26.61
N LEU A 20 -3.60 -44.43 -27.91
CA LEU A 20 -3.86 -43.29 -28.81
C LEU A 20 -5.13 -42.52 -28.43
N LEU A 21 -6.21 -43.22 -28.09
CA LEU A 21 -7.46 -42.60 -27.64
C LEU A 21 -7.30 -41.89 -26.29
N ALA A 22 -6.58 -42.49 -25.34
CA ALA A 22 -6.29 -41.86 -24.04
C ALA A 22 -5.39 -40.62 -24.20
N ALA A 23 -4.36 -40.71 -25.04
CA ALA A 23 -3.47 -39.57 -25.31
C ALA A 23 -4.20 -38.43 -26.04
N GLY A 24 -5.10 -38.74 -26.97
CA GLY A 24 -5.95 -37.75 -27.65
C GLY A 24 -6.92 -37.05 -26.70
N GLY A 25 -7.52 -37.79 -25.77
CA GLY A 25 -8.39 -37.23 -24.73
C GLY A 25 -7.67 -36.27 -23.79
N ILE A 26 -6.44 -36.64 -23.37
CA ILE A 26 -5.60 -35.78 -22.52
C ILE A 26 -5.21 -34.49 -23.25
N TRP A 27 -4.79 -34.60 -24.52
CA TRP A 27 -4.46 -33.43 -25.34
C TRP A 27 -5.64 -32.50 -25.59
N ALA A 28 -6.83 -33.05 -25.85
CA ALA A 28 -8.04 -32.27 -26.03
C ALA A 28 -8.40 -31.50 -24.74
N ILE A 29 -8.32 -32.15 -23.58
CA ILE A 29 -8.57 -31.50 -22.29
C ILE A 29 -7.52 -30.39 -22.03
N LEU A 30 -6.24 -30.67 -22.26
CA LEU A 30 -5.15 -29.69 -22.11
C LEU A 30 -5.33 -28.48 -23.04
N SER A 31 -5.62 -28.69 -24.33
CA SER A 31 -5.84 -27.60 -25.28
C SER A 31 -7.04 -26.73 -24.93
N THR A 32 -8.02 -27.30 -24.22
CA THR A 32 -9.21 -26.56 -23.79
C THR A 32 -8.95 -25.80 -22.48
N ILE A 33 -8.21 -26.37 -21.54
CA ILE A 33 -7.94 -25.77 -20.21
C ILE A 33 -6.89 -24.65 -20.29
N ILE A 34 -5.81 -24.81 -21.07
CA ILE A 34 -4.72 -23.83 -21.17
C ILE A 34 -5.20 -22.41 -21.52
N PRO A 35 -6.10 -22.20 -22.50
CA PRO A 35 -6.66 -20.88 -22.80
C PRO A 35 -7.38 -20.25 -21.60
N TYR A 36 -8.17 -21.02 -20.86
CA TYR A 36 -8.88 -20.50 -19.69
C TYR A 36 -7.93 -20.12 -18.55
N VAL A 37 -6.88 -20.92 -18.33
CA VAL A 37 -5.84 -20.60 -17.35
C VAL A 37 -5.09 -19.33 -17.73
N LEU A 38 -4.74 -19.16 -19.01
CA LEU A 38 -4.10 -17.93 -19.51
C LEU A 38 -4.98 -16.70 -19.30
N VAL A 39 -6.29 -16.79 -19.59
CA VAL A 39 -7.25 -15.70 -19.36
C VAL A 39 -7.37 -15.39 -17.85
N ALA A 40 -7.40 -16.40 -16.99
CA ALA A 40 -7.47 -16.20 -15.54
C ALA A 40 -6.21 -15.50 -15.00
N ILE A 41 -5.03 -15.86 -15.48
CA ILE A 41 -3.77 -15.19 -15.12
C ILE A 41 -3.77 -13.73 -15.59
N LEU A 42 -4.23 -13.46 -16.83
CA LEU A 42 -4.34 -12.10 -17.35
C LEU A 42 -5.29 -11.25 -16.50
N PHE A 43 -6.42 -11.82 -16.09
CA PHE A 43 -7.41 -11.15 -15.25
C PHE A 43 -6.83 -10.82 -13.86
N LEU A 44 -6.14 -11.77 -13.22
CA LEU A 44 -5.44 -11.53 -11.95
C LEU A 44 -4.39 -10.43 -12.07
N PHE A 45 -3.60 -10.43 -13.15
CA PHE A 45 -2.59 -9.41 -13.38
C PHE A 45 -3.20 -8.01 -13.52
N LEU A 46 -4.28 -7.87 -14.29
CA LEU A 46 -4.99 -6.60 -14.43
C LEU A 46 -5.60 -6.13 -13.11
N PHE A 47 -6.18 -7.05 -12.34
CA PHE A 47 -6.79 -6.75 -11.04
C PHE A 47 -5.78 -6.16 -10.05
N VAL A 48 -4.62 -6.80 -9.88
CA VAL A 48 -3.55 -6.31 -9.00
C VAL A 48 -3.05 -4.93 -9.45
N LYS A 49 -2.91 -4.72 -10.76
CA LYS A 49 -2.48 -3.43 -11.30
C LYS A 49 -3.48 -2.31 -11.00
N ILE A 50 -4.79 -2.59 -11.05
CA ILE A 50 -5.83 -1.61 -10.73
C ILE A 50 -5.79 -1.21 -9.25
N ILE A 51 -5.63 -2.18 -8.35
CA ILE A 51 -5.51 -1.90 -6.89
C ILE A 51 -4.30 -1.00 -6.63
N ASN A 52 -3.13 -1.39 -7.14
CA ASN A 52 -1.89 -0.62 -6.96
C ASN A 52 -2.01 0.81 -7.53
N TYR A 53 -2.73 0.98 -8.64
CA TYR A 53 -2.96 2.30 -9.22
C TYR A 53 -3.84 3.19 -8.31
N GLN A 54 -4.90 2.64 -7.73
CA GLN A 54 -5.76 3.38 -6.80
C GLN A 54 -5.02 3.76 -5.51
N GLU A 55 -4.22 2.84 -4.98
CA GLU A 55 -3.41 3.06 -3.78
C GLU A 55 -2.40 4.17 -4.01
N ASN A 56 -1.62 4.10 -5.10
CA ASN A 56 -0.66 5.14 -5.47
C ASN A 56 -1.31 6.51 -5.69
N ARG A 57 -2.49 6.57 -6.32
CA ARG A 57 -3.23 7.83 -6.49
C ARG A 57 -3.63 8.44 -5.15
N THR A 58 -4.02 7.61 -4.19
CA THR A 58 -4.44 8.07 -2.86
C THR A 58 -3.24 8.55 -2.05
N ILE A 59 -2.13 7.80 -2.06
CA ILE A 59 -0.86 8.20 -1.43
C ILE A 59 -0.38 9.54 -2.00
N ASN A 60 -0.36 9.70 -3.32
CA ASN A 60 0.09 10.94 -3.95
C ASN A 60 -0.78 12.15 -3.58
N LYS A 61 -2.10 11.99 -3.53
CA LYS A 61 -3.00 13.06 -3.06
C LYS A 61 -2.74 13.44 -1.60
N GLN A 62 -2.47 12.45 -0.73
CA GLN A 62 -2.13 12.73 0.66
C GLN A 62 -0.80 13.49 0.78
N ILE A 63 0.22 13.09 0.01
CA ILE A 63 1.51 13.79 -0.04
C ILE A 63 1.34 15.23 -0.55
N GLU A 64 0.51 15.44 -1.56
CA GLU A 64 0.22 16.77 -2.10
C GLU A 64 -0.46 17.68 -1.06
N LEU A 65 -1.47 17.16 -0.35
CA LEU A 65 -2.13 17.86 0.75
C LEU A 65 -1.16 18.18 1.90
N GLN A 66 -0.26 17.25 2.25
CA GLN A 66 0.77 17.50 3.26
C GLN A 66 1.73 18.62 2.82
N LYS A 67 2.17 18.61 1.56
CA LYS A 67 3.02 19.68 1.00
C LYS A 67 2.29 21.03 0.99
N TYR A 68 1.00 21.03 0.68
CA TYR A 68 0.17 22.23 0.74
C TYR A 68 0.06 22.77 2.18
N ASN A 69 -0.27 21.92 3.15
CA ASN A 69 -0.36 22.28 4.57
C ASN A 69 0.98 22.82 5.10
N TYR A 70 2.09 22.20 4.70
CA TYR A 70 3.43 22.65 5.05
C TYR A 70 3.71 24.08 4.57
N LYS A 71 3.36 24.39 3.32
CA LYS A 71 3.50 25.74 2.73
C LYS A 71 2.57 26.76 3.39
N MET A 72 1.34 26.38 3.69
CA MET A 72 0.32 27.27 4.25
C MET A 72 0.43 27.45 5.77
N GLY A 73 1.34 26.75 6.45
CA GLY A 73 1.48 26.88 7.91
C GLY A 73 0.36 26.18 8.71
N ILE A 74 -0.42 25.31 8.06
CA ILE A 74 -1.56 24.62 8.66
C ILE A 74 -1.05 23.40 9.43
N VAL A 75 -1.41 23.30 10.71
CA VAL A 75 -1.10 22.16 11.57
C VAL A 75 -2.37 21.34 11.75
N THR A 76 -2.34 20.07 11.34
CA THR A 76 -3.51 19.20 11.50
C THR A 76 -3.76 18.86 12.97
N GLU A 77 -4.97 18.42 13.29
CA GLU A 77 -5.35 18.11 14.67
C GLU A 77 -4.50 16.97 15.25
N ASP A 78 -4.22 15.95 14.45
CA ASP A 78 -3.44 14.79 14.90
C ASP A 78 -1.97 15.17 15.17
N GLN A 79 -1.37 15.99 14.31
CA GLN A 79 -0.03 16.54 14.54
C GLN A 79 0.02 17.38 15.82
N PHE A 80 -0.99 18.22 16.05
CA PHE A 80 -1.07 19.03 17.26
C PHE A 80 -1.22 18.16 18.52
N LYS A 81 -2.08 17.14 18.49
CA LYS A 81 -2.24 16.19 19.61
C LYS A 81 -0.93 15.48 19.93
N GLU A 82 -0.17 15.06 18.93
CA GLU A 82 1.12 14.40 19.12
C GLU A 82 2.15 15.33 19.76
N ILE A 83 2.23 16.58 19.29
CA ILE A 83 3.09 17.62 19.88
C ILE A 83 2.72 17.87 21.34
N VAL A 84 1.42 17.99 21.63
CA VAL A 84 0.93 18.18 23.00
C VAL A 84 1.27 16.99 23.89
N ARG A 85 1.04 15.76 23.41
CA ARG A 85 1.35 14.53 24.16
C ARG A 85 2.83 14.47 24.52
N ASN A 86 3.70 14.77 23.56
CA ASN A 86 5.13 14.77 23.80
C ASN A 86 5.55 15.89 24.76
N TYR A 87 4.94 17.07 24.67
CA TYR A 87 5.16 18.17 25.61
C TYR A 87 4.68 17.84 27.03
N GLU A 88 3.59 17.08 27.17
CA GLU A 88 3.10 16.64 28.48
C GLU A 88 4.07 15.67 29.17
N ILE A 89 4.73 14.80 28.40
CA ILE A 89 5.67 13.80 28.91
C ILE A 89 7.04 14.41 29.19
N HIS A 90 7.57 15.17 28.23
CA HIS A 90 8.97 15.61 28.25
C HIS A 90 9.15 17.07 28.64
N HIS A 91 8.06 17.85 28.71
CA HIS A 91 8.08 19.29 28.97
C HIS A 91 8.95 20.12 28.00
N THR A 92 9.26 19.57 26.83
CA THR A 92 10.01 20.25 25.76
C THR A 92 9.24 20.18 24.44
N LEU A 93 9.45 21.18 23.58
CA LEU A 93 8.91 21.19 22.21
C LEU A 93 9.94 20.79 21.16
N CYS A 94 11.25 20.76 21.48
CA CYS A 94 12.30 20.23 20.60
C CYS A 94 12.27 18.69 20.49
N ILE A 95 11.14 18.17 20.00
CA ILE A 95 10.91 16.74 19.77
C ILE A 95 10.46 16.60 18.31
N VAL A 96 10.79 15.46 17.72
CA VAL A 96 10.63 15.13 16.28
C VAL A 96 9.34 15.66 15.61
N PRO A 97 8.11 15.53 16.17
CA PRO A 97 6.93 16.02 15.46
C PRO A 97 6.81 17.54 15.41
N PHE A 98 7.49 18.28 16.27
CA PHE A 98 7.54 19.75 16.21
C PHE A 98 8.72 20.24 15.37
N GLU A 99 9.88 19.58 15.43
CA GLU A 99 11.07 19.99 14.67
C GLU A 99 10.88 19.85 13.16
N THR A 100 10.13 18.82 12.73
CA THR A 100 9.79 18.53 11.33
C THR A 100 8.78 19.51 10.71
N LEU A 101 8.17 20.37 11.51
CA LEU A 101 7.24 21.40 11.03
C LEU A 101 7.98 22.56 10.35
N SER A 102 7.32 23.21 9.38
CA SER A 102 7.77 24.48 8.83
C SER A 102 7.73 25.59 9.89
N ASP A 103 8.49 26.66 9.72
CA ASP A 103 8.49 27.81 10.65
C ASP A 103 7.08 28.39 10.86
N ALA A 104 6.26 28.44 9.80
CA ALA A 104 4.87 28.87 9.88
C ALA A 104 4.01 27.91 10.70
N GLN A 105 4.20 26.60 10.53
CA GLN A 105 3.52 25.57 11.32
C GLN A 105 3.95 25.59 12.79
N LYS A 106 5.24 25.76 13.07
CA LYS A 106 5.78 25.90 14.44
C LYS A 106 5.11 27.06 15.16
N LYS A 107 4.98 28.21 14.49
CA LYS A 107 4.26 29.38 15.02
C LYS A 107 2.80 29.06 15.30
N THR A 108 2.07 28.45 14.37
CA THR A 108 0.66 28.07 14.56
C THR A 108 0.50 27.10 15.73
N ALA A 109 1.36 26.09 15.84
CA ALA A 109 1.37 25.13 16.95
C ALA A 109 1.65 25.84 18.29
N LEU A 110 2.63 26.74 18.35
CA LEU A 110 2.96 27.53 19.54
C LEU A 110 1.80 28.41 20.00
N ILE A 111 1.13 29.12 19.09
CA ILE A 111 -0.05 29.93 19.42
C ILE A 111 -1.15 29.05 20.03
N ARG A 112 -1.41 27.88 19.42
CA ARG A 112 -2.39 26.92 19.95
C ARG A 112 -1.96 26.33 21.31
N MET A 113 -0.67 26.07 21.52
CA MET A 113 -0.11 25.60 22.79
C MET A 113 -0.27 26.63 23.91
N ILE A 114 0.03 27.91 23.64
CA ILE A 114 -0.15 29.00 24.60
C ILE A 114 -1.62 29.13 25.01
N LYS A 115 -2.55 29.02 24.05
CA LYS A 115 -3.99 29.03 24.35
C LYS A 115 -4.41 27.86 25.23
N LYS A 116 -3.82 26.67 25.03
CA LYS A 116 -4.13 25.47 25.83
C LYS A 116 -3.48 25.50 27.22
N TYR A 117 -2.26 26.03 27.33
CA TYR A 117 -1.46 26.08 28.56
C TYR A 117 -0.95 27.51 28.85
N PRO A 118 -1.84 28.46 29.20
CA PRO A 118 -1.48 29.87 29.34
C PRO A 118 -0.50 30.15 30.49
N SER A 119 -0.46 29.28 31.50
CA SER A 119 0.40 29.42 32.69
C SER A 119 1.79 28.79 32.53
N ARG A 120 2.05 28.04 31.44
CA ARG A 120 3.34 27.38 31.22
C ARG A 120 4.28 28.29 30.44
N ARG A 121 5.53 28.39 30.90
CA ARG A 121 6.60 29.06 30.16
C ARG A 121 7.15 28.09 29.11
N PHE A 122 7.23 28.55 27.87
CA PHE A 122 7.89 27.82 26.79
C PHE A 122 9.39 28.14 26.80
N PRO A 123 10.25 27.23 26.31
CA PRO A 123 11.68 27.54 26.24
C PRO A 123 11.94 28.68 25.23
N ARG A 124 13.02 29.43 25.47
CA ARG A 124 13.34 30.66 24.72
C ARG A 124 13.60 30.41 23.23
N GLU A 125 14.04 29.21 22.89
CA GLU A 125 14.33 28.83 21.51
C GLU A 125 13.08 28.74 20.65
N GLU A 126 11.94 28.39 21.24
CA GLU A 126 10.66 28.28 20.55
C GLU A 126 9.91 29.63 20.53
N GLU A 127 10.13 30.49 21.54
CA GLU A 127 9.61 31.86 21.55
C GLU A 127 10.08 32.70 20.33
N LYS A 128 11.23 32.35 19.73
CA LYS A 128 11.73 33.02 18.51
C LYS A 128 10.73 32.95 17.34
N TYR A 129 9.90 31.91 17.29
CA TYR A 129 8.88 31.73 16.25
C TYR A 129 7.66 32.62 16.45
N LEU A 130 7.43 33.13 17.66
CA LEU A 130 6.37 34.10 17.95
C LEU A 130 6.80 35.52 17.56
N ASN A 131 8.07 35.86 17.81
CA ASN A 131 8.59 37.23 17.64
C ASN A 131 9.01 37.61 16.20
N LYS A 132 9.23 36.64 15.30
CA LYS A 132 9.56 36.90 13.86
C LYS A 132 8.38 37.42 13.02
N SER A 133 7.28 37.81 13.66
CA SER A 133 5.99 38.07 12.99
C SER A 133 5.61 39.54 12.88
N ARG A 134 6.48 40.46 13.30
CA ARG A 134 6.24 41.88 13.01
C ARG A 134 6.78 42.16 11.60
N PRO A 135 5.91 42.55 10.65
CA PRO A 135 6.34 43.02 9.34
C PRO A 135 7.23 44.26 9.45
#